data_AF-A0A9W3DHU5-F1
#
_entry.id   AF-A0A9W3DHU5-F1
#
_cell.length_a   1.000
_cell.length_b   1.000
_cell.length_c   1.000
_cell.angle_alpha   90.00
_cell.angle_beta   90.00
_cell.angle_gamma   90.00
#
_symmetry.space_group_name_H-M   'P 1'
#
loop_
_entity.id
_entity.type
_entity.pdbx_description
1 polymer ?
#
loop_
_entity_poly.entity_id
_entity_poly.type
_entity_poly.pdbx_seq_one_letter_code
_entity_poly.pdbx_strand_id
1 'polypeptide(L)'
;MWKTWMSSSGSTHLNYCPVLRQLESAAMKEFYFKADHPTSGSSNLKYRNPKYLSMLNHLRFYLPEVYPKMNKILFLADDIIVQKDMTPLWEVNLNGKVNGAVETCGESFHRFDKYLNFSNPHIARNFNPNACGWAYGMNMFDLKEWKKRDITGIYHKWQNMNENRTLWKLGTLPPGLITFYGLTHPLNKAWHVLGLGYNPSIAKKDNENAAVVHYNGNMKPWLELAISKYRPYWTKYIQFDHPYLRRCNLHE
;
A
#
# COMPACT_ATOMS: atom_id res chain seq x y z
N MET A 1 -11.84 -18.05 5.38
CA MET A 1 -10.41 -17.87 5.74
C MET A 1 -10.23 -16.78 6.80
N TRP A 2 -10.58 -15.51 6.53
CA TRP A 2 -10.41 -14.42 7.52
C TRP A 2 -11.33 -14.52 8.76
N LYS A 3 -12.63 -14.83 8.57
CA LYS A 3 -13.57 -15.09 9.68
C LYS A 3 -13.16 -16.27 10.57
N THR A 4 -12.49 -17.26 9.99
CA THR A 4 -12.08 -18.51 10.64
C THR A 4 -10.81 -18.37 11.48
N TRP A 5 -9.98 -17.35 11.20
CA TRP A 5 -8.69 -17.15 11.85
C TRP A 5 -8.84 -16.32 13.16
N MET A 6 -9.73 -15.33 13.15
CA MET A 6 -9.98 -14.42 14.28
C MET A 6 -10.85 -15.01 15.41
N SER A 7 -11.42 -16.20 15.24
CA SER A 7 -12.20 -16.88 16.30
C SER A 7 -11.31 -17.45 17.42
N SER A 8 -9.99 -17.46 17.25
CA SER A 8 -9.04 -18.06 18.21
C SER A 8 -8.50 -17.08 19.26
N SER A 9 -8.75 -15.76 19.15
CA SER A 9 -8.11 -14.73 19.99
C SER A 9 -8.99 -14.11 21.09
N GLY A 10 -10.22 -14.60 21.31
CA GLY A 10 -11.04 -14.22 22.48
C GLY A 10 -11.58 -12.77 22.53
N SER A 11 -11.21 -11.89 21.61
CA SER A 11 -11.77 -10.54 21.49
C SER A 11 -12.93 -10.51 20.48
N THR A 12 -14.02 -9.80 20.79
CA THR A 12 -15.10 -9.56 19.81
C THR A 12 -14.51 -8.98 18.51
N HIS A 13 -14.88 -9.57 17.37
CA HIS A 13 -14.30 -9.36 16.04
C HIS A 13 -14.12 -7.88 15.62
N LEU A 14 -14.91 -6.98 16.21
CA LEU A 14 -14.95 -5.55 15.89
C LEU A 14 -13.99 -4.70 16.72
N ASN A 15 -13.64 -5.13 17.93
CA ASN A 15 -12.85 -4.31 18.84
C ASN A 15 -11.36 -4.32 18.50
N TYR A 16 -10.87 -5.42 17.92
CA TYR A 16 -9.44 -5.57 17.63
C TYR A 16 -8.98 -4.81 16.38
N CYS A 17 -9.83 -4.62 15.36
CA CYS A 17 -9.46 -3.91 14.14
C CYS A 17 -10.14 -2.53 14.07
N PRO A 18 -9.42 -1.43 14.35
CA PRO A 18 -9.99 -0.08 14.31
C PRO A 18 -10.70 0.25 12.99
N VAL A 19 -10.17 -0.23 11.87
CA VAL A 19 -10.74 0.04 10.55
C VAL A 19 -12.08 -0.64 10.36
N LEU A 20 -12.26 -1.87 10.84
CA LEU A 20 -13.58 -2.53 10.82
C LEU A 20 -14.58 -1.78 11.67
N ARG A 21 -14.20 -1.43 12.89
CA ARG A 21 -15.05 -0.68 13.81
C ARG A 21 -15.50 0.63 13.18
N GLN A 22 -14.57 1.35 12.55
CA GLN A 22 -14.86 2.57 11.82
C GLN A 22 -15.79 2.33 10.64
N LEU A 23 -15.53 1.32 9.80
CA LEU A 23 -16.38 0.98 8.64
C LEU A 23 -17.83 0.67 9.03
N GLU A 24 -18.05 0.07 10.21
CA GLU A 24 -19.40 -0.23 10.70
C GLU A 24 -20.11 0.97 11.34
N SER A 25 -19.39 2.04 11.64
CA SER A 25 -19.95 3.26 12.25
C SER A 25 -20.96 3.95 11.34
N ALA A 26 -21.99 4.56 11.94
CA ALA A 26 -23.00 5.33 11.23
C ALA A 26 -22.39 6.48 10.42
N ALA A 27 -21.38 7.17 10.98
CA ALA A 27 -20.66 8.26 10.32
C ALA A 27 -19.95 7.81 9.03
N MET A 28 -19.33 6.62 9.04
CA MET A 28 -18.71 6.05 7.83
C MET A 28 -19.73 5.63 6.79
N LYS A 29 -20.84 5.02 7.23
CA LYS A 29 -21.93 4.66 6.34
C LYS A 29 -22.52 5.91 5.67
N GLU A 30 -22.67 6.99 6.43
CA GLU A 30 -23.17 8.27 5.91
C GLU A 30 -22.19 8.91 4.92
N PHE A 31 -20.90 9.00 5.24
CA PHE A 31 -19.89 9.61 4.38
C PHE A 31 -19.74 8.91 3.01
N TYR A 32 -19.85 7.58 2.98
CA TYR A 32 -19.69 6.80 1.74
C TYR A 32 -21.00 6.49 1.02
N PHE A 33 -22.13 6.31 1.72
CA PHE A 33 -23.37 5.80 1.13
C PHE A 33 -24.53 6.81 1.07
N LYS A 34 -24.49 7.96 1.76
CA LYS A 34 -25.50 9.01 1.54
C LYS A 34 -25.08 9.96 0.43
N ALA A 35 -25.72 9.82 -0.72
CA ALA A 35 -25.88 10.88 -1.71
C ALA A 35 -26.85 11.96 -1.16
N ASP A 36 -26.80 13.17 -1.73
CA ASP A 36 -27.84 14.24 -1.63
C ASP A 36 -27.56 15.55 -0.87
N HIS A 37 -26.30 15.97 -0.71
CA HIS A 37 -26.02 17.41 -0.49
C HIS A 37 -25.07 17.99 -1.54
N PRO A 38 -25.57 18.85 -2.47
CA PRO A 38 -24.79 19.43 -3.57
C PRO A 38 -23.74 20.48 -3.17
N THR A 39 -23.46 20.70 -1.88
CA THR A 39 -22.77 21.92 -1.41
C THR A 39 -21.30 21.75 -1.03
N SER A 40 -20.61 20.66 -1.38
CA SER A 40 -19.15 20.62 -1.22
C SER A 40 -18.42 20.04 -2.42
N GLY A 41 -17.84 20.95 -3.20
CA GLY A 41 -16.67 20.81 -4.07
C GLY A 41 -16.42 19.46 -4.76
N SER A 42 -16.28 19.53 -6.09
CA SER A 42 -15.82 18.48 -7.01
C SER A 42 -14.56 17.70 -6.58
N SER A 43 -13.84 18.13 -5.54
CA SER A 43 -12.70 17.43 -4.95
C SER A 43 -13.06 16.10 -4.28
N ASN A 44 -14.32 15.86 -3.90
CA ASN A 44 -14.73 14.69 -3.11
C ASN A 44 -15.05 13.40 -3.89
N LEU A 45 -15.16 13.44 -5.21
CA LEU A 45 -15.55 12.27 -6.03
C LEU A 45 -14.48 11.17 -6.07
N LYS A 46 -13.18 11.52 -6.09
CA LYS A 46 -12.07 10.55 -6.02
C LYS A 46 -12.08 9.73 -4.72
N TYR A 47 -12.70 10.28 -3.68
CA TYR A 47 -12.69 9.78 -2.30
C TYR A 47 -13.82 8.81 -1.98
N ARG A 48 -14.72 8.54 -2.94
CA ARG A 48 -15.79 7.52 -2.82
C ARG A 48 -15.43 6.17 -3.46
N ASN A 49 -14.20 5.99 -3.94
CA ASN A 49 -13.81 4.74 -4.60
C ASN A 49 -13.73 3.58 -3.57
N PRO A 50 -14.52 2.49 -3.75
CA PRO A 50 -14.54 1.35 -2.83
C PRO A 50 -13.18 0.67 -2.64
N LYS A 51 -12.22 0.84 -3.56
CA LYS A 51 -10.87 0.32 -3.42
C LYS A 51 -10.16 0.79 -2.13
N TYR A 52 -10.50 2.00 -1.67
CA TYR A 52 -9.96 2.55 -0.42
C TYR A 52 -10.66 2.03 0.84
N LEU A 53 -11.79 1.34 0.67
CA LEU A 53 -12.53 0.64 1.73
C LEU A 53 -12.15 -0.85 1.80
N SER A 54 -11.36 -1.35 0.86
CA SER A 54 -11.02 -2.77 0.82
C SER A 54 -10.23 -3.16 2.07
N MET A 55 -10.88 -3.93 2.94
CA MET A 55 -10.28 -4.52 4.14
C MET A 55 -9.05 -5.38 3.80
N LEU A 56 -9.00 -5.95 2.59
CA LEU A 56 -7.84 -6.72 2.12
C LEU A 56 -6.58 -5.85 2.09
N ASN A 57 -6.69 -4.56 1.80
CA ASN A 57 -5.54 -3.66 1.85
C ASN A 57 -5.02 -3.47 3.27
N HIS A 58 -5.86 -3.58 4.30
CA HIS A 58 -5.45 -3.43 5.68
C HIS A 58 -4.85 -4.72 6.28
N LEU A 59 -5.03 -5.89 5.64
CA LEU A 59 -4.43 -7.15 6.07
C LEU A 59 -2.90 -7.09 6.18
N ARG A 60 -2.26 -6.24 5.38
CA ARG A 60 -0.80 -6.05 5.43
C ARG A 60 -0.29 -5.58 6.79
N PHE A 61 -1.14 -4.96 7.61
CA PHE A 61 -0.80 -4.54 8.97
C PHE A 61 -0.95 -5.66 10.00
N TYR A 62 -1.44 -6.82 9.57
CA TYR A 62 -1.65 -8.00 10.42
C TYR A 62 -0.82 -9.20 9.94
N LEU A 63 0.30 -8.95 9.24
CA LEU A 63 1.14 -10.01 8.69
C LEU A 63 1.71 -10.94 9.76
N PRO A 64 2.19 -10.47 10.93
CA PRO A 64 2.65 -11.38 11.98
C PRO A 64 1.53 -12.22 12.59
N GLU A 65 0.30 -11.72 12.59
CA GLU A 65 -0.87 -12.49 12.98
C GLU A 65 -1.11 -13.55 11.90
N VAL A 66 -1.35 -13.16 10.64
CA VAL A 66 -1.65 -14.10 9.53
C VAL A 66 -0.57 -15.18 9.36
N TYR A 67 0.70 -14.84 9.57
CA TYR A 67 1.85 -15.73 9.42
C TYR A 67 2.70 -15.82 10.71
N PRO A 68 2.18 -16.42 11.80
CA PRO A 68 2.78 -16.30 13.13
C PRO A 68 4.12 -17.01 13.29
N LYS A 69 4.34 -18.06 12.47
CA LYS A 69 5.55 -18.87 12.44
C LYS A 69 6.67 -18.28 11.57
N MET A 70 6.39 -17.23 10.81
CA MET A 70 7.37 -16.61 9.92
C MET A 70 8.16 -15.52 10.65
N ASN A 71 9.45 -15.42 10.34
CA ASN A 71 10.34 -14.39 10.89
C ASN A 71 10.52 -13.20 9.95
N LYS A 72 10.37 -13.42 8.65
CA LYS A 72 10.56 -12.43 7.60
C LYS A 72 9.64 -12.76 6.44
N ILE A 73 9.12 -11.77 5.72
CA ILE A 73 8.22 -11.97 4.58
C ILE A 73 8.50 -10.95 3.47
N LEU A 74 8.55 -11.43 2.22
CA LEU A 74 8.53 -10.59 1.03
C LEU A 74 7.07 -10.35 0.63
N PHE A 75 6.62 -9.09 0.74
CA PHE A 75 5.32 -8.66 0.27
C PHE A 75 5.40 -8.21 -1.18
N LEU A 76 4.54 -8.75 -2.04
CA LEU A 76 4.39 -8.37 -3.45
C LEU A 76 2.92 -8.02 -3.72
N ALA A 77 2.66 -6.92 -4.43
CA ALA A 77 1.31 -6.57 -4.85
C ALA A 77 0.87 -7.40 -6.07
N ASP A 78 -0.43 -7.40 -6.35
CA ASP A 78 -1.08 -8.14 -7.43
C ASP A 78 -0.88 -7.52 -8.81
N ASP A 79 -0.39 -6.27 -8.87
CA ASP A 79 -0.20 -5.47 -10.07
C ASP A 79 1.29 -5.17 -10.36
N ILE A 80 2.15 -6.13 -10.04
CA ILE A 80 3.60 -6.06 -10.27
C ILE A 80 4.06 -7.11 -11.29
N ILE A 81 5.25 -6.87 -11.85
CA ILE A 81 6.01 -7.86 -12.62
C ILE A 81 7.39 -8.03 -11.98
N VAL A 82 7.75 -9.27 -11.66
CA VAL A 82 9.09 -9.65 -11.22
C VAL A 82 9.92 -9.98 -12.46
N GLN A 83 11.02 -9.26 -12.66
CA GLN A 83 11.92 -9.38 -13.81
C GLN A 83 13.25 -10.06 -13.47
N LYS A 84 13.63 -10.09 -12.19
CA LYS A 84 14.92 -10.61 -11.71
C LYS A 84 14.72 -11.50 -10.49
N ASP A 85 15.72 -12.33 -10.19
CA ASP A 85 15.73 -13.15 -8.98
C ASP A 85 15.64 -12.28 -7.72
N MET A 86 14.68 -12.63 -6.85
CA MET A 86 14.41 -11.93 -5.59
C MET A 86 15.14 -12.56 -4.41
N THR A 87 15.80 -13.71 -4.60
CA THR A 87 16.54 -14.43 -3.56
C THR A 87 17.52 -13.54 -2.79
N PRO A 88 18.33 -12.68 -3.45
CA PRO A 88 19.29 -11.82 -2.74
C PRO A 88 18.65 -10.81 -1.77
N LEU A 89 17.34 -10.53 -1.91
CA LEU A 89 16.64 -9.62 -1.00
C LEU A 89 16.53 -10.19 0.42
N TRP A 90 16.54 -11.53 0.58
CA TRP A 90 16.48 -12.18 1.89
C TRP A 90 17.72 -11.92 2.75
N GLU A 91 18.86 -11.75 2.09
CA GLU A 91 20.17 -11.48 2.69
C GLU A 91 20.38 -10.00 3.04
N VAL A 92 19.49 -9.11 2.60
CA VAL A 92 19.59 -7.69 2.95
C VAL A 92 19.42 -7.51 4.46
N ASN A 93 20.44 -6.92 5.07
CA ASN A 93 20.40 -6.52 6.47
C ASN A 93 19.57 -5.24 6.63
N LEU A 94 18.40 -5.36 7.25
CA LEU A 94 17.52 -4.22 7.53
C LEU A 94 18.04 -3.34 8.68
N ASN A 95 19.20 -3.61 9.27
CA ASN A 95 19.80 -2.84 10.37
C ASN A 95 18.85 -2.67 11.57
N GLY A 96 18.17 -3.76 11.94
CA GLY A 96 17.17 -3.78 13.01
C GLY A 96 15.89 -2.98 12.71
N LYS A 97 15.68 -2.56 11.46
CA LYS A 97 14.43 -1.94 10.99
C LYS A 97 13.41 -3.02 10.61
N VAL A 98 12.13 -2.66 10.64
CA VAL A 98 11.03 -3.60 10.42
C VAL A 98 10.70 -3.75 8.93
N ASN A 99 10.82 -2.66 8.16
CA ASN A 99 10.45 -2.61 6.75
C ASN A 99 11.70 -2.32 5.90
N GLY A 100 11.92 -3.08 4.83
CA GLY A 100 12.80 -2.74 3.73
C GLY A 100 11.96 -2.30 2.54
N ALA A 101 12.11 -1.06 2.11
CA ALA A 101 11.35 -0.52 0.99
C ALA A 101 12.20 0.43 0.15
N VAL A 102 11.88 0.54 -1.15
CA VAL A 102 12.46 1.59 -1.99
C VAL A 102 11.78 2.91 -1.67
N GLU A 103 12.61 3.90 -1.36
CA GLU A 103 12.20 5.28 -1.15
C GLU A 103 11.75 5.93 -2.45
N THR A 104 10.67 6.71 -2.39
CA THR A 104 10.02 7.31 -3.58
C THR A 104 10.27 8.80 -3.72
N CYS A 105 11.04 9.41 -2.81
CA CYS A 105 11.39 10.82 -2.96
C CYS A 105 12.26 11.06 -4.21
N GLY A 106 11.82 12.00 -5.03
CA GLY A 106 12.47 12.49 -6.24
C GLY A 106 11.91 13.87 -6.60
N GLU A 107 12.09 14.31 -7.86
CA GLU A 107 11.72 15.65 -8.33
C GLU A 107 10.22 15.97 -8.16
N SER A 108 9.34 14.96 -8.20
CA SER A 108 7.88 15.10 -8.09
C SER A 108 7.30 14.85 -6.68
N PHE A 109 8.08 15.14 -5.62
CA PHE A 109 7.66 15.27 -4.21
C PHE A 109 6.73 14.15 -3.67
N HIS A 110 7.33 13.05 -3.22
CA HIS A 110 6.67 12.01 -2.41
C HIS A 110 7.19 12.02 -0.96
N ARG A 111 7.09 13.17 -0.30
CA ARG A 111 7.46 13.35 1.12
C ARG A 111 6.23 13.31 2.03
N PHE A 112 6.45 13.22 3.34
CA PHE A 112 5.39 13.05 4.33
C PHE A 112 4.36 14.18 4.31
N ASP A 113 4.76 15.42 3.98
CA ASP A 113 3.88 16.59 3.84
C ASP A 113 2.74 16.41 2.82
N LYS A 114 2.94 15.56 1.81
CA LYS A 114 1.89 15.25 0.81
C LYS A 114 0.87 14.23 1.30
N TYR A 115 1.20 13.46 2.34
CA TYR A 115 0.39 12.35 2.82
C TYR A 115 -0.29 12.63 4.16
N LEU A 116 0.32 13.48 5.00
CA LEU A 116 -0.13 13.77 6.36
C LEU A 116 -0.50 15.24 6.52
N ASN A 117 -1.44 15.51 7.41
CA ASN A 117 -1.87 16.87 7.73
C ASN A 117 -0.96 17.50 8.80
N PHE A 118 0.08 18.22 8.37
CA PHE A 118 1.02 18.89 9.27
C PHE A 118 0.45 20.13 9.99
N SER A 119 -0.73 20.62 9.63
CA SER A 119 -1.44 21.60 10.46
C SER A 119 -2.00 20.98 11.74
N ASN A 120 -2.11 19.66 11.82
CA ASN A 120 -2.53 18.97 13.04
C ASN A 120 -1.34 18.84 14.01
N PRO A 121 -1.46 19.30 15.27
CA PRO A 121 -0.37 19.25 16.26
C PRO A 121 0.11 17.83 16.59
N HIS A 122 -0.72 16.79 16.43
CA HIS A 122 -0.28 15.41 16.62
C HIS A 122 0.66 14.95 15.51
N ILE A 123 0.44 15.39 14.27
CA ILE A 123 1.36 15.09 13.16
C ILE A 123 2.64 15.91 13.29
N ALA A 124 2.51 17.23 13.44
CA ALA A 124 3.66 18.14 13.48
C ALA A 124 4.67 17.82 14.59
N ARG A 125 4.20 17.32 15.74
CA ARG A 125 5.07 16.96 16.87
C ARG A 125 5.79 15.61 16.71
N ASN A 126 5.29 14.71 15.88
CA ASN A 126 5.79 13.32 15.81
C ASN A 126 6.54 13.01 14.51
N PHE A 127 6.34 13.80 13.45
CA PHE A 127 6.89 13.50 12.12
C PHE A 127 7.62 14.70 11.53
N ASN A 128 8.57 14.43 10.65
CA ASN A 128 9.23 15.46 9.84
C ASN A 128 8.48 15.59 8.50
N PRO A 129 8.00 16.77 8.09
CA PRO A 129 7.35 16.96 6.80
C PRO A 129 8.26 16.61 5.62
N ASN A 130 9.57 16.76 5.81
CA ASN A 130 10.57 16.46 4.80
C ASN A 130 11.01 14.99 4.79
N ALA A 131 10.47 14.13 5.66
CA ALA A 131 10.81 12.71 5.61
C ALA A 131 10.43 12.10 4.25
N CYS A 132 11.31 11.24 3.74
CA CYS A 132 11.07 10.56 2.47
C CYS A 132 9.98 9.49 2.62
N GLY A 133 9.02 9.48 1.69
CA GLY A 133 8.06 8.40 1.58
C GLY A 133 8.65 7.16 0.91
N TRP A 134 7.95 6.05 1.06
CA TRP A 134 8.16 4.82 0.30
C TRP A 134 6.81 4.35 -0.22
N ALA A 135 6.75 3.26 -1.00
CA ALA A 135 5.49 2.69 -1.47
C ALA A 135 5.36 1.22 -1.08
N TYR A 136 4.11 0.78 -0.90
CA TYR A 136 3.82 -0.64 -0.92
C TYR A 136 3.93 -1.18 -2.35
N GLY A 137 4.21 -2.47 -2.49
CA GLY A 137 4.16 -3.18 -3.78
C GLY A 137 5.30 -4.17 -3.94
N MET A 138 6.45 -3.83 -3.38
CA MET A 138 7.50 -4.76 -3.05
C MET A 138 8.17 -4.28 -1.76
N ASN A 139 8.03 -5.06 -0.69
CA ASN A 139 8.55 -4.70 0.62
C ASN A 139 9.08 -5.96 1.32
N MET A 140 10.19 -5.83 2.03
CA MET A 140 10.68 -6.87 2.92
C MET A 140 10.28 -6.52 4.35
N PHE A 141 9.53 -7.38 5.03
CA PHE A 141 9.15 -7.15 6.43
C PHE A 141 9.83 -8.15 7.34
N ASP A 142 10.54 -7.66 8.36
CA ASP A 142 11.02 -8.47 9.48
C ASP A 142 9.90 -8.62 10.51
N LEU A 143 9.24 -9.78 10.49
CA LEU A 143 8.12 -10.09 11.38
C LEU A 143 8.56 -10.34 12.82
N LYS A 144 9.83 -10.67 13.06
CA LYS A 144 10.36 -10.81 14.42
C LYS A 144 10.50 -9.43 15.07
N GLU A 145 11.12 -8.47 14.39
CA GLU A 145 11.19 -7.08 14.87
C GLU A 145 9.82 -6.41 14.88
N TRP A 146 8.91 -6.76 13.94
CA TRP A 146 7.53 -6.30 13.95
C TRP A 146 6.81 -6.68 15.26
N LYS A 147 6.86 -7.96 15.65
CA LYS A 147 6.25 -8.46 16.89
C LYS A 147 6.89 -7.82 18.12
N LYS A 148 8.21 -7.72 18.15
CA LYS A 148 8.97 -7.13 19.27
C LYS A 148 8.62 -5.67 19.53
N ARG A 149 8.32 -4.90 18.48
CA ARG A 149 8.02 -3.46 18.56
C ARG A 149 6.52 -3.15 18.53
N ASP A 150 5.67 -4.17 18.54
CA ASP A 150 4.21 -4.06 18.43
C ASP A 150 3.75 -3.11 17.31
N ILE A 151 4.25 -3.33 16.09
CA ILE A 151 3.94 -2.44 14.97
C ILE A 151 2.44 -2.50 14.62
N THR A 152 1.77 -3.63 14.83
CA THR A 152 0.30 -3.73 14.70
C THR A 152 -0.42 -2.82 15.70
N GLY A 153 0.03 -2.78 16.97
CA GLY A 153 -0.51 -1.85 17.97
C GLY A 153 -0.24 -0.38 17.66
N ILE A 154 0.94 -0.04 17.15
CA ILE A 154 1.24 1.33 16.67
C ILE A 154 0.28 1.72 15.54
N TYR A 155 0.05 0.83 14.59
CA TYR A 155 -0.92 1.02 13.52
C TYR A 155 -2.33 1.24 14.08
N HIS A 156 -2.75 0.45 15.07
CA HIS A 156 -4.05 0.63 15.72
C HIS A 156 -4.20 1.98 16.39
N LYS A 157 -3.18 2.41 17.14
CA LYS A 157 -3.15 3.73 17.80
C LYS A 157 -3.40 4.84 16.79
N TRP A 158 -2.66 4.86 15.69
CA TRP A 158 -2.82 5.90 14.68
C TRP A 158 -4.18 5.84 13.98
N GLN A 159 -4.69 4.65 13.68
CA GLN A 159 -6.03 4.51 13.10
C GLN A 159 -7.12 5.03 14.04
N ASN A 160 -7.05 4.72 15.33
CA ASN A 160 -7.97 5.26 16.34
C ASN A 160 -7.89 6.79 16.41
N MET A 161 -6.68 7.36 16.42
CA MET A 161 -6.50 8.81 16.43
C MET A 161 -6.98 9.51 15.14
N ASN A 162 -7.06 8.79 14.02
CA ASN A 162 -7.56 9.30 12.75
C ASN A 162 -9.03 8.94 12.46
N GLU A 163 -9.82 8.57 13.48
CA GLU A 163 -11.24 8.23 13.30
C GLU A 163 -12.05 9.36 12.63
N ASN A 164 -11.72 10.62 12.94
CA ASN A 164 -12.31 11.81 12.32
C ASN A 164 -11.63 12.27 11.01
N ARG A 165 -10.64 11.51 10.49
CA ARG A 165 -9.92 11.78 9.23
C ARG A 165 -9.20 13.12 9.17
N THR A 166 -8.72 13.59 10.32
CA THR A 166 -7.99 14.87 10.44
C THR A 166 -6.47 14.72 10.32
N LEU A 167 -5.91 13.53 10.56
CA LEU A 167 -4.47 13.26 10.47
C LEU A 167 -4.03 12.94 9.04
N TRP A 168 -4.83 12.16 8.32
CA TRP A 168 -4.74 11.96 6.86
C TRP A 168 -6.12 11.61 6.31
N LYS A 169 -6.30 11.76 5.00
CA LYS A 169 -7.62 11.56 4.37
C LYS A 169 -7.95 10.09 4.11
N LEU A 170 -7.17 9.41 3.27
CA LEU A 170 -7.51 8.08 2.73
C LEU A 170 -6.31 7.25 2.31
N GLY A 171 -6.59 5.96 2.06
CA GLY A 171 -5.63 4.97 1.60
C GLY A 171 -4.81 4.35 2.72
N THR A 172 -4.07 3.31 2.38
CA THR A 172 -3.22 2.56 3.32
C THR A 172 -1.79 3.03 3.34
N LEU A 173 -1.38 3.87 2.38
CA LEU A 173 -0.01 4.40 2.37
C LEU A 173 0.26 5.37 3.52
N PRO A 174 -0.55 6.43 3.77
CA PRO A 174 -0.33 7.30 4.92
C PRO A 174 -0.23 6.56 6.28
N PRO A 175 -1.14 5.61 6.63
CA PRO A 175 -0.99 4.85 7.85
C PRO A 175 0.21 3.88 7.81
N GLY A 176 0.69 3.47 6.63
CA GLY A 176 1.97 2.78 6.49
C GLY A 176 3.15 3.67 6.87
N LEU A 177 3.25 4.84 6.24
CA LEU A 177 4.34 5.80 6.47
C LEU A 177 4.45 6.18 7.95
N ILE A 178 3.32 6.47 8.61
CA ILE A 178 3.29 6.88 10.02
C ILE A 178 3.65 5.72 10.97
N THR A 179 3.21 4.49 10.65
CA THR A 179 3.44 3.30 11.47
C THR A 179 4.90 2.85 11.43
N PHE A 180 5.54 2.95 10.25
CA PHE A 180 6.93 2.54 10.05
C PHE A 180 7.93 3.71 10.10
N TYR A 181 7.52 4.87 10.63
CA TYR A 181 8.37 6.03 10.70
C TYR A 181 9.63 5.75 11.55
N GLY A 182 10.81 6.00 10.99
CA GLY A 182 12.09 5.65 11.61
C GLY A 182 12.39 4.13 11.67
N LEU A 183 11.50 3.28 11.14
CA LEU A 183 11.58 1.82 11.15
C LEU A 183 11.65 1.22 9.73
N THR A 184 11.97 2.04 8.74
CA THR A 184 12.18 1.60 7.35
C THR A 184 13.66 1.72 6.98
N HIS A 185 14.21 0.67 6.39
CA HIS A 185 15.52 0.62 5.76
C HIS A 185 15.36 0.89 4.25
N PRO A 186 16.05 1.91 3.70
CA PRO A 186 15.95 2.21 2.28
C PRO A 186 16.66 1.13 1.44
N LEU A 187 15.91 0.52 0.52
CA LEU A 187 16.46 -0.41 -0.46
C LEU A 187 17.00 0.31 -1.68
N ASN A 188 17.95 -0.32 -2.38
CA ASN A 188 18.44 0.17 -3.67
C ASN A 188 17.28 0.36 -4.66
N LYS A 189 17.26 1.48 -5.40
CA LYS A 189 16.20 1.84 -6.35
C LYS A 189 15.95 0.78 -7.43
N ALA A 190 16.96 0.00 -7.79
CA ALA A 190 16.83 -1.09 -8.75
C ALA A 190 15.94 -2.24 -8.24
N TRP A 191 15.58 -2.28 -6.96
CA TRP A 191 14.70 -3.33 -6.43
C TRP A 191 13.24 -3.13 -6.85
N HIS A 192 12.75 -1.89 -6.90
CA HIS A 192 11.34 -1.58 -7.13
C HIS A 192 11.17 -0.26 -7.88
N VAL A 193 10.65 -0.33 -9.11
CA VAL A 193 10.25 0.84 -9.89
C VAL A 193 8.73 0.91 -9.96
N LEU A 194 8.21 2.08 -9.62
CA LEU A 194 6.79 2.37 -9.54
C LEU A 194 6.37 3.40 -10.59
N GLY A 195 5.07 3.44 -10.86
CA GLY A 195 4.42 4.46 -11.67
C GLY A 195 4.04 4.00 -13.07
N LEU A 196 4.17 2.71 -13.40
CA LEU A 196 3.78 2.22 -14.72
C LEU A 196 2.26 2.38 -14.97
N GLY A 197 1.46 2.59 -13.92
CA GLY A 197 0.03 2.85 -14.03
C GLY A 197 -0.38 4.34 -14.03
N TYR A 198 0.56 5.30 -14.06
CA TYR A 198 0.23 6.74 -14.14
C TYR A 198 1.34 7.67 -14.66
N ASN A 199 2.61 7.25 -14.69
CA ASN A 199 3.75 8.11 -15.02
C ASN A 199 4.36 7.72 -16.38
N PRO A 200 4.06 8.43 -17.47
CA PRO A 200 4.62 8.15 -18.79
C PRO A 200 6.07 8.60 -18.95
N SER A 201 6.75 9.10 -17.91
CA SER A 201 8.11 9.66 -18.00
C SER A 201 9.20 8.77 -17.39
N ILE A 202 8.86 7.56 -16.93
CA ILE A 202 9.88 6.63 -16.39
C ILE A 202 10.80 6.20 -17.53
N ALA A 203 12.12 6.33 -17.29
CA ALA A 203 13.13 5.97 -18.26
C ALA A 203 13.12 4.48 -18.56
N LYS A 204 13.34 4.11 -19.82
CA LYS A 204 13.38 2.71 -20.25
C LYS A 204 14.43 1.91 -19.45
N LYS A 205 15.62 2.50 -19.27
CA LYS A 205 16.74 1.94 -18.51
C LYS A 205 16.37 1.63 -17.05
N ASP A 206 15.54 2.45 -16.41
CA ASP A 206 15.13 2.20 -15.03
C ASP A 206 14.22 0.97 -14.94
N ASN A 207 13.27 0.84 -15.88
CA ASN A 207 12.39 -0.32 -15.97
C ASN A 207 13.17 -1.60 -16.30
N GLU A 208 14.09 -1.57 -17.26
CA GLU A 208 14.92 -2.73 -17.64
C GLU A 208 15.86 -3.18 -16.50
N ASN A 209 16.36 -2.23 -15.71
CA ASN A 209 17.24 -2.54 -14.59
C ASN A 209 16.51 -2.94 -13.31
N ALA A 210 15.21 -2.68 -13.20
CA ALA A 210 14.43 -2.99 -12.02
C ALA A 210 14.21 -4.49 -11.84
N ALA A 211 14.33 -4.98 -10.59
CA ALA A 211 13.92 -6.33 -10.22
C ALA A 211 12.39 -6.47 -10.23
N VAL A 212 11.68 -5.45 -9.77
CA VAL A 212 10.21 -5.39 -9.82
C VAL A 212 9.76 -4.08 -10.46
N VAL A 213 8.86 -4.16 -11.44
CA VAL A 213 8.11 -3.01 -11.97
C VAL A 213 6.65 -3.08 -11.53
N HIS A 214 6.08 -1.94 -11.18
CA HIS A 214 4.77 -1.86 -10.53
C HIS A 214 3.82 -0.96 -11.31
N TYR A 215 2.68 -1.51 -11.69
CA TYR A 215 1.60 -0.80 -12.37
C TYR A 215 0.67 -0.09 -11.37
N ASN A 216 1.22 0.44 -10.27
CA ASN A 216 0.44 1.26 -9.36
C ASN A 216 -0.14 2.46 -10.10
N GLY A 217 -1.40 2.79 -9.80
CA GLY A 217 -2.18 3.76 -10.55
C GLY A 217 -3.41 3.12 -11.19
N ASN A 218 -4.05 3.86 -12.10
CA ASN A 218 -5.31 3.45 -12.73
C ASN A 218 -5.11 2.89 -14.14
N MET A 219 -4.01 3.24 -14.83
CA MET A 219 -3.72 2.82 -16.21
C MET A 219 -3.08 1.43 -16.23
N LYS A 220 -3.85 0.42 -15.82
CA LYS A 220 -3.41 -0.99 -15.74
C LYS A 220 -3.14 -1.57 -17.13
N PRO A 221 -2.19 -2.50 -17.30
CA PRO A 221 -1.78 -3.00 -18.61
C PRO A 221 -2.89 -3.78 -19.33
N TRP A 222 -3.79 -4.40 -18.57
CA TRP A 222 -4.98 -5.12 -19.06
C TRP A 222 -6.18 -4.21 -19.37
N LEU A 223 -6.02 -2.88 -19.30
CA LEU A 223 -7.04 -1.91 -19.67
C LEU A 223 -6.67 -1.20 -20.97
N GLU A 224 -7.67 -0.76 -21.71
CA GLU A 224 -7.48 0.03 -22.94
C GLU A 224 -6.69 1.32 -22.69
N LEU A 225 -6.91 1.94 -21.53
CA LEU A 225 -6.23 3.16 -21.07
C LEU A 225 -4.79 2.93 -20.58
N ALA A 226 -4.21 1.75 -20.76
CA ALA A 226 -2.83 1.50 -20.35
C ALA A 226 -1.84 2.44 -21.06
N ILE A 227 -0.73 2.75 -20.40
CA ILE A 227 0.39 3.43 -21.06
C ILE A 227 1.05 2.43 -22.01
N SER A 228 0.89 2.63 -23.32
CA SER A 228 1.28 1.65 -24.36
C SER A 228 2.73 1.20 -24.24
N LYS A 229 3.67 2.11 -23.95
CA LYS A 229 5.10 1.77 -23.80
C LYS A 229 5.42 0.84 -22.63
N TYR A 230 4.51 0.67 -21.66
CA TYR A 230 4.70 -0.23 -20.53
C TYR A 230 3.91 -1.54 -20.65
N ARG A 231 2.99 -1.67 -21.62
CA ARG A 231 2.26 -2.93 -21.85
C ARG A 231 3.18 -4.14 -22.06
N PRO A 232 4.29 -4.05 -22.84
CA PRO A 232 5.13 -5.21 -23.12
C PRO A 232 5.73 -5.92 -21.90
N TYR A 233 5.92 -5.22 -20.77
CA TYR A 233 6.42 -5.88 -19.56
C TYR A 233 5.41 -6.87 -18.95
N TRP A 234 4.11 -6.66 -19.18
CA TRP A 234 3.03 -7.53 -18.71
C TRP A 234 2.62 -8.55 -19.77
N THR A 235 2.40 -8.13 -21.02
CA THR A 235 1.88 -9.01 -22.08
C THR A 235 2.77 -10.21 -22.37
N LYS A 236 4.09 -10.09 -22.17
CA LYS A 236 5.04 -11.22 -22.32
C LYS A 236 4.79 -12.41 -21.38
N TYR A 237 3.99 -12.24 -20.32
CA TYR A 237 3.61 -13.32 -19.40
C TYR A 237 2.17 -13.81 -19.59
N ILE A 238 1.45 -13.26 -20.58
CA ILE A 238 0.05 -13.57 -20.79
C ILE A 238 -0.12 -14.67 -21.83
N GLN A 239 -0.82 -15.71 -21.43
CA GLN A 239 -1.26 -16.79 -22.32
C GLN A 239 -2.60 -16.39 -22.94
N PHE A 240 -2.58 -15.62 -24.02
CA PHE A 240 -3.79 -15.11 -24.68
C PHE A 240 -4.73 -16.23 -25.16
N ASP A 241 -4.19 -17.42 -25.39
CA ASP A 241 -4.94 -18.62 -25.75
C ASP A 241 -5.66 -19.27 -24.57
N HIS A 242 -5.43 -18.84 -23.33
CA HIS A 242 -6.07 -19.38 -22.14
C HIS A 242 -7.61 -19.19 -22.19
N PRO A 243 -8.43 -20.23 -21.92
CA PRO A 243 -9.90 -20.16 -22.10
C PRO A 243 -10.60 -19.02 -21.36
N TYR A 244 -10.13 -18.65 -20.16
CA TYR A 244 -10.67 -17.50 -19.41
C TYR A 244 -10.27 -16.15 -20.01
N LEU A 245 -9.12 -16.05 -20.68
CA LEU A 245 -8.60 -14.80 -21.24
C LEU A 245 -9.15 -14.52 -22.64
N ARG A 246 -9.48 -15.55 -23.42
CA ARG A 246 -10.18 -15.38 -24.72
C ARG A 246 -11.52 -14.66 -24.58
N ARG A 247 -12.14 -14.72 -23.40
CA ARG A 247 -13.39 -14.02 -23.07
C ARG A 247 -13.16 -12.57 -22.64
N CYS A 248 -11.91 -12.21 -22.35
CA CYS A 248 -11.50 -10.85 -22.08
C CYS A 248 -11.10 -10.19 -23.41
N ASN A 249 -11.43 -8.92 -23.61
CA ASN A 249 -11.03 -8.16 -24.80
C ASN A 249 -9.54 -7.74 -24.72
N LEU A 250 -8.65 -8.74 -24.57
CA LEU A 250 -7.21 -8.59 -24.45
C LEU A 250 -6.59 -9.04 -25.77
N HIS A 251 -5.82 -8.15 -26.40
CA HIS A 251 -5.11 -8.41 -27.65
C HIS A 251 -3.61 -8.21 -27.43
N GLU A 252 -2.82 -8.86 -28.28
CA GLU A 252 -1.36 -8.76 -28.30
C GLU A 252 -0.86 -7.34 -28.62
#